data_AF-Q5ZGJ0-F1
#
_entry.id   AF-Q5ZGJ0-F1
#
_cell.length_a   1.000
_cell.length_b   1.000
_cell.length_c   1.000
_cell.angle_alpha   90.00
_cell.angle_beta   90.00
_cell.angle_gamma   90.00
#
_symmetry.space_group_name_H-M   'P 1'
#
loop_
_entity.id
_entity.type
_entity.pdbx_description
1 polymer ?
#
loop_
_entity_poly.entity_id
_entity_poly.type
_entity_poly.pdbx_seq_one_letter_code
_entity_poly.pdbx_strand_id
1 'polypeptide(L)'
;KTLVHSVGSPLSLECTVEGTSNPNLYWYRQAAGRGLQLLFYSVGIGQISSEVPQNLSASRPQDRQFILSSKKLLLSDSGFYLCACAWGNEQY
;
A
#
# COMPACT_ATOMS: atom_id res chain seq x y z
N LYS A 1 2.51 -10.33 10.63
CA LYS A 1 1.11 -10.79 10.86
C LYS A 1 0.65 -11.53 9.60
N THR A 2 -0.02 -12.67 9.74
CA THR A 2 -0.57 -13.42 8.60
C THR A 2 -2.07 -13.24 8.58
N LEU A 3 -2.64 -12.97 7.40
CA LEU A 3 -4.08 -12.85 7.18
C LEU A 3 -4.48 -13.89 6.13
N VAL A 4 -5.55 -14.64 6.40
CA VAL A 4 -6.10 -15.63 5.46
C VAL A 4 -7.53 -15.21 5.14
N HIS A 5 -7.78 -14.95 3.86
CA HIS A 5 -9.07 -14.50 3.35
C HIS A 5 -9.51 -15.43 2.21
N SER A 6 -10.83 -15.66 2.09
CA SER A 6 -11.38 -16.41 0.97
C SER A 6 -11.28 -15.60 -0.33
N VAL A 7 -11.12 -16.30 -1.44
CA VAL A 7 -11.20 -15.69 -2.78
C VAL A 7 -12.53 -14.99 -2.93
N GLY A 8 -12.52 -13.78 -3.47
CA GLY A 8 -13.68 -12.95 -3.68
C GLY A 8 -14.13 -12.14 -2.46
N SER A 9 -13.56 -12.38 -1.28
CA SER A 9 -13.81 -11.54 -0.11
C SER A 9 -13.11 -10.18 -0.23
N PRO A 10 -13.64 -9.13 0.42
CA PRO A 10 -12.95 -7.85 0.50
C PRO A 10 -11.79 -7.90 1.49
N LEU A 11 -10.82 -7.02 1.29
CA LEU A 11 -9.68 -6.82 2.19
C LEU A 11 -9.40 -5.33 2.35
N SER A 12 -8.96 -4.95 3.55
CA SER A 12 -8.38 -3.64 3.83
C SER A 12 -7.13 -3.83 4.69
N LEU A 13 -5.99 -3.33 4.21
CA LEU A 13 -4.72 -3.27 4.91
C LEU A 13 -4.41 -1.81 5.20
N GLU A 14 -4.19 -1.51 6.47
CA GLU A 14 -3.84 -0.17 6.92
C GLU A 14 -2.35 -0.11 7.24
N CYS A 15 -1.70 0.93 6.73
CA CYS A 15 -0.36 1.32 7.14
C CYS A 15 -0.41 2.70 7.76
N THR A 16 0.04 2.80 9.01
CA THR A 16 0.20 4.07 9.71
C THR A 16 1.65 4.21 10.11
N VAL A 17 2.27 5.33 9.74
CA VAL A 17 3.69 5.60 10.03
C VAL A 17 3.84 6.67 11.11
N GLU A 18 4.94 6.58 11.86
CA GLU A 18 5.29 7.58 12.87
C GLU A 18 6.43 8.48 12.38
N GLY A 19 6.67 9.58 13.08
CA GLY A 19 7.72 10.56 12.74
C GLY A 19 7.19 11.78 11.99
N THR A 20 7.88 12.17 10.92
CA THR A 20 7.69 13.44 10.20
C THR A 20 6.31 13.56 9.54
N SER A 21 5.82 14.79 9.42
CA SER A 21 4.63 15.14 8.65
C SER A 21 4.88 15.04 7.15
N ASN A 22 3.82 14.76 6.39
CA ASN A 22 3.83 14.65 4.93
C ASN A 22 4.88 13.67 4.35
N PRO A 23 4.95 12.41 4.84
CA PRO A 23 5.84 11.41 4.26
C PRO A 23 5.30 10.93 2.91
N ASN A 24 6.22 10.60 1.99
CA ASN A 24 5.87 9.78 0.85
C ASN A 24 5.61 8.34 1.35
N LEU A 25 4.47 7.76 1.00
CA LEU A 25 4.10 6.39 1.39
C LEU A 25 3.96 5.49 0.17
N TYR A 26 4.33 4.23 0.37
CA TYR A 26 4.44 3.24 -0.70
C TYR A 26 3.83 1.92 -0.25
N TRP A 27 3.10 1.28 -1.16
CA TRP A 27 2.66 -0.10 -1.02
C TRP A 27 3.42 -0.97 -2.00
N TYR A 28 4.10 -1.97 -1.46
CA TYR A 28 4.78 -3.00 -2.21
C TYR A 28 4.09 -4.34 -2.00
N ARG A 29 4.22 -5.20 -3.01
CA ARG A 29 3.87 -6.60 -2.90
C ARG A 29 5.01 -7.48 -3.36
N GLN A 30 5.26 -8.55 -2.61
CA GLN A 30 6.15 -9.62 -2.98
C GLN A 30 5.35 -10.92 -3.13
N ALA A 31 5.10 -11.33 -4.38
CA ALA A 31 4.53 -12.64 -4.67
C ALA A 31 5.58 -13.74 -4.44
N ALA A 32 5.13 -14.97 -4.18
CA ALA A 32 6.03 -16.11 -3.97
C ALA A 32 6.99 -16.29 -5.16
N GLY A 33 8.30 -16.33 -4.88
CA GLY A 33 9.33 -16.46 -5.90
C GLY A 33 9.53 -15.24 -6.81
N ARG A 34 8.97 -14.07 -6.46
CA ARG A 34 9.12 -12.81 -7.21
C ARG A 34 9.84 -11.75 -6.38
N GLY A 35 10.39 -10.75 -7.07
CA GLY A 35 10.93 -9.54 -6.43
C GLY A 35 9.83 -8.63 -5.87
N LEU A 36 10.24 -7.58 -5.17
CA LEU A 36 9.33 -6.53 -4.72
C LEU A 36 8.76 -5.77 -5.93
N GLN A 37 7.44 -5.63 -5.98
CA GLN A 37 6.72 -4.84 -6.97
C GLN A 37 6.04 -3.66 -6.27
N LEU A 38 6.29 -2.44 -6.76
CA LEU A 38 5.54 -1.26 -6.34
C LEU A 38 4.11 -1.35 -6.88
N LEU A 39 3.13 -1.21 -5.98
CA LEU A 39 1.72 -1.18 -6.35
C LEU A 39 1.22 0.26 -6.44
N PHE A 40 1.40 1.01 -5.35
CA PHE A 40 0.91 2.38 -5.22
C PHE A 40 1.92 3.23 -4.47
N TYR A 41 2.00 4.51 -4.82
CA TYR A 41 2.68 5.51 -4.04
C TYR A 41 1.79 6.73 -3.81
N SER A 42 2.05 7.45 -2.72
CA SER A 42 1.29 8.63 -2.33
C SER A 42 2.23 9.67 -1.71
N VAL A 43 2.18 10.88 -2.25
CA VAL A 43 3.01 12.03 -1.81
C VAL A 43 2.24 12.98 -0.87
N GLY A 44 0.97 12.70 -0.59
CA GLY A 44 0.10 13.53 0.23
C GLY A 44 -1.33 13.01 0.28
N ILE A 45 -2.15 13.60 1.15
CA ILE A 45 -3.57 13.24 1.31
C ILE A 45 -4.29 13.36 -0.04
N GLY A 46 -5.01 12.30 -0.44
CA GLY A 46 -5.72 12.24 -1.72
C GLY A 46 -4.84 12.15 -2.97
N GLN A 47 -3.51 12.27 -2.85
CA GLN A 47 -2.57 12.20 -3.97
C GLN A 47 -1.97 10.80 -4.04
N ILE A 48 -2.46 9.99 -4.99
CA ILE A 48 -2.12 8.58 -5.12
C ILE A 48 -1.88 8.27 -6.59
N SER A 49 -0.79 7.57 -6.85
CA SER A 49 -0.44 7.06 -8.16
C SER A 49 -0.29 5.54 -8.10
N SER A 50 -0.70 4.89 -9.18
CA SER A 50 -0.57 3.44 -9.36
C SER A 50 0.46 3.15 -10.44
N GLU A 51 1.29 2.14 -10.20
CA GLU A 51 2.21 1.63 -11.23
C GLU A 51 1.69 0.37 -11.92
N VAL A 52 0.59 -0.22 -11.42
CA VAL A 52 0.05 -1.46 -11.98
C VAL A 52 -1.48 -1.42 -11.99
N PRO A 53 -2.16 -1.79 -13.09
CA PRO A 53 -3.59 -2.04 -13.03
C PRO A 53 -3.81 -3.35 -12.28
N GLN A 54 -4.29 -3.25 -11.04
CA GLN A 54 -4.69 -4.41 -10.25
C GLN A 54 -6.09 -4.18 -9.68
N ASN A 55 -6.75 -5.29 -9.36
CA ASN A 55 -7.97 -5.43 -8.56
C ASN A 55 -7.82 -4.95 -7.10
N LEU A 56 -6.79 -4.16 -6.85
CA LEU A 56 -6.46 -3.48 -5.62
C LEU A 56 -6.70 -1.98 -5.81
N SER A 57 -6.90 -1.27 -4.72
CA SER A 57 -7.09 0.17 -4.72
C SER A 57 -6.44 0.74 -3.48
N ALA A 58 -5.90 1.94 -3.57
CA ALA A 58 -5.28 2.60 -2.43
C ALA A 58 -5.97 3.93 -2.10
N SER A 59 -5.99 4.29 -0.82
CA SER A 59 -6.49 5.57 -0.33
C SER A 59 -5.56 6.15 0.74
N ARG A 60 -5.40 7.47 0.73
CA ARG A 60 -4.58 8.23 1.69
C ARG A 60 -5.50 9.22 2.43
N PRO A 61 -6.29 8.76 3.40
CA PRO A 61 -7.26 9.60 4.11
C PRO A 61 -6.61 10.57 5.11
N GLN A 62 -5.45 10.24 5.65
CA GLN A 62 -4.72 11.07 6.61
C GLN A 62 -3.24 11.16 6.25
N ASP A 63 -2.59 12.19 6.79
CA ASP A 63 -1.19 12.52 6.52
C ASP A 63 -0.25 11.33 6.73
N ARG A 64 -0.51 10.45 7.70
CA ARG A 64 0.39 9.33 7.99
C ARG A 64 -0.24 7.95 7.77
N GLN A 65 -1.42 7.91 7.17
CA GLN A 65 -2.21 6.68 6.99
C GLN A 65 -2.40 6.37 5.50
N PHE A 66 -1.89 5.22 5.05
CA PHE A 66 -2.07 4.72 3.69
C PHE A 66 -2.76 3.36 3.69
N ILE A 67 -3.92 3.29 3.07
CA ILE A 67 -4.78 2.12 3.06
C ILE A 67 -4.70 1.45 1.70
N LEU A 68 -4.46 0.14 1.68
CA LEU A 68 -4.61 -0.71 0.51
C LEU A 68 -5.88 -1.55 0.69
N SER A 69 -6.69 -1.67 -0.35
CA SER A 69 -7.97 -2.37 -0.29
C SER A 69 -8.24 -3.19 -1.54
N SER A 70 -9.09 -4.20 -1.42
CA SER A 70 -9.69 -4.90 -2.53
C SER A 70 -11.16 -5.14 -2.24
N LYS A 71 -12.02 -4.94 -3.23
CA LYS A 71 -13.44 -5.34 -3.12
C LYS A 71 -13.63 -6.85 -3.31
N LYS A 72 -12.72 -7.47 -4.08
CA LYS A 72 -12.82 -8.86 -4.50
C LYS A 72 -11.40 -9.42 -4.70
N LEU A 73 -10.90 -10.12 -3.68
CA LEU A 73 -9.59 -10.76 -3.76
C LEU A 73 -9.54 -11.85 -4.84
N LEU A 74 -8.41 -11.93 -5.52
CA LEU A 74 -8.03 -12.99 -6.45
C LEU A 74 -6.94 -13.86 -5.81
N LEU A 75 -6.82 -15.12 -6.25
CA LEU A 75 -5.68 -15.97 -5.87
C LEU A 75 -4.34 -15.32 -6.26
N SER A 76 -4.34 -14.59 -7.37
CA SER A 76 -3.19 -13.83 -7.84
C SER A 76 -2.82 -12.66 -6.95
N ASP A 77 -3.53 -12.37 -5.84
CA ASP A 77 -3.20 -11.33 -4.86
C ASP A 77 -2.40 -11.85 -3.68
N SER A 78 -2.25 -13.17 -3.54
CA SER A 78 -1.53 -13.75 -2.40
C SER A 78 -0.04 -13.35 -2.42
N GLY A 79 0.48 -12.92 -1.28
CA GLY A 79 1.87 -12.51 -1.14
C GLY A 79 2.12 -11.71 0.13
N PHE A 80 3.35 -11.24 0.29
CA PHE A 80 3.69 -10.30 1.36
C PHE A 80 3.39 -8.88 0.89
N TYR A 81 2.67 -8.14 1.72
CA TYR A 81 2.37 -6.72 1.51
C TYR A 81 3.23 -5.92 2.47
N LEU A 82 3.98 -4.98 1.92
CA LEU A 82 4.95 -4.18 2.65
C LEU A 82 4.62 -2.71 2.43
N CYS A 83 4.54 -1.99 3.54
CA CYS A 83 4.42 -0.54 3.51
C CYS A 83 5.79 0.07 3.80
N ALA A 84 6.14 1.13 3.08
CA ALA A 84 7.34 1.91 3.33
C ALA A 84 7.01 3.40 3.37
N CYS A 85 7.83 4.17 4.09
CA CYS A 85 7.82 5.62 4.05
C CYS A 85 9.19 6.15 3.63
N ALA A 86 9.17 7.28 2.93
CA ALA A 86 10.35 8.08 2.70
C ALA A 86 10.03 9.52 3.11
N TRP A 87 10.93 10.12 3.88
CA TRP A 87 10.86 11.54 4.20
C TRP A 87 11.72 12.27 3.18
N GLY A 88 11.13 13.25 2.49
CA GLY A 88 11.95 14.23 1.80
C GLY A 88 12.70 15.00 2.89
N ASN A 89 14.03 14.96 2.87
CA ASN A 89 14.80 15.92 3.64
C ASN A 89 14.53 17.30 3.01
N GLU A 90 13.49 18.00 3.47
CA GLU A 90 13.52 19.46 3.43
C GLU A 90 14.52 19.90 4.50
N GLN A 91 15.80 19.78 4.17
CA GLN A 91 16.77 20.73 4.69
C GLN A 91 16.63 21.99 3.85
N TYR A 92 15.98 23.01 4.41
CA TYR A 92 16.49 24.39 4.43
C TYR A 92 15.93 25.10 5.68
#